data_AF-A0A356V526-F1
#
_entry.id   AF-A0A356V526-F1
#
_cell.length_a   1.000
_cell.length_b   1.000
_cell.length_c   1.000
_cell.angle_alpha   90.00
_cell.angle_beta   90.00
_cell.angle_gamma   90.00
#
_symmetry.space_group_name_H-M   'P 1'
#
loop_
_entity.id
_entity.type
_entity.pdbx_description
1 polymer ?
#
loop_
_entity_poly.entity_id
_entity_poly.type
_entity_poly.pdbx_seq_one_letter_code
_entity_poly.pdbx_strand_id
1 'polypeptide(L)'
;ILPDGRAPMRAGTKIFATETAETPMGEITSGAFGPTIQRPMSMGYVATEFAKTGTTIYAELRGKRLPATVADMPFRPSTYKR
;
A
#
# COMPACT_ATOMS: atom_id res chain seq x y z
N ILE A 1 -3.19 0.01 -2.41
CA ILE A 1 -2.22 0.80 -1.61
C ILE A 1 -1.16 1.35 -2.54
N LEU A 2 -0.89 2.65 -2.48
CA LEU A 2 0.11 3.36 -3.30
C LEU A 2 1.20 3.91 -2.39
N PRO A 3 2.44 3.37 -2.44
CA PRO A 3 3.57 3.97 -1.73
C PRO A 3 3.92 5.34 -2.30
N ASP A 4 4.25 6.30 -1.43
CA ASP A 4 4.65 7.66 -1.86
C ASP A 4 6.10 7.68 -2.36
N GLY A 5 6.91 6.73 -1.89
CA GLY A 5 8.30 6.55 -2.33
C GLY A 5 8.44 5.82 -3.68
N ARG A 6 9.68 5.67 -4.16
CA ARG A 6 9.98 4.94 -5.41
C ARG A 6 9.97 3.42 -5.28
N ALA A 7 10.21 2.91 -4.08
CA ALA A 7 10.38 1.48 -3.85
C ALA A 7 9.00 0.79 -3.63
N PRO A 8 8.70 -0.31 -4.32
CA PRO A 8 7.52 -1.11 -4.03
C PRO A 8 7.61 -1.75 -2.64
N MET A 9 6.52 -1.67 -1.90
CA MET A 9 6.35 -2.47 -0.67
C MET A 9 5.99 -3.91 -1.10
N ARG A 10 6.79 -4.88 -0.68
CA ARG A 10 6.69 -6.30 -1.11
C ARG A 10 5.85 -7.12 -0.14
N ALA A 11 5.49 -8.34 -0.56
CA ALA A 11 4.84 -9.29 0.33
C ALA A 11 5.66 -9.48 1.62
N GLY A 12 4.99 -9.52 2.77
CA GLY A 12 5.65 -9.58 4.08
C GLY A 12 5.81 -8.23 4.77
N THR A 13 5.69 -7.11 4.04
CA THR A 13 5.85 -5.77 4.62
C THR A 13 4.71 -5.45 5.58
N LYS A 14 5.04 -5.17 6.84
CA LYS A 14 4.08 -4.80 7.90
C LYS A 14 3.55 -3.37 7.71
N ILE A 15 2.27 -3.17 8.03
CA ILE A 15 1.54 -1.90 7.90
C ILE A 15 1.18 -1.38 9.30
N PHE A 16 1.27 -0.06 9.50
CA PHE A 16 1.13 0.65 10.77
C PHE A 16 0.27 1.90 10.58
N ALA A 17 -0.48 2.27 11.62
CA ALA A 17 -1.40 3.42 11.59
C ALA A 17 -0.66 4.77 11.49
N THR A 18 0.46 4.89 12.19
CA THR A 18 1.29 6.09 12.25
C THR A 18 2.77 5.73 12.12
N GLU A 19 3.63 6.72 11.92
CA GLU A 19 5.07 6.51 11.85
C GLU A 19 5.63 5.88 13.12
N THR A 20 5.10 6.25 14.29
CA THR A 20 5.58 5.81 15.60
C THR A 20 4.79 4.66 16.21
N ALA A 21 3.78 4.13 15.52
CA ALA A 21 2.99 3.02 16.04
C ALA A 21 3.85 1.76 16.24
N GLU A 22 3.72 1.16 17.41
CA GLU A 22 4.47 -0.06 17.79
C GLU A 22 3.84 -1.32 17.19
N THR A 23 2.52 -1.40 17.16
CA THR A 23 1.80 -2.59 16.70
C THR A 23 1.41 -2.47 15.23
N PRO A 24 1.72 -3.48 14.39
CA PRO A 24 1.24 -3.50 13.02
C PRO A 24 -0.27 -3.75 12.98
N MET A 25 -0.96 -3.01 12.12
CA MET A 25 -2.41 -3.11 11.88
C MET A 25 -2.75 -3.92 10.62
N GLY A 26 -1.74 -4.49 9.97
CA GLY A 26 -1.91 -5.15 8.68
C GLY A 26 -0.59 -5.58 8.04
N GLU A 27 -0.71 -6.10 6.83
CA GLU A 27 0.43 -6.61 6.06
C GLU A 27 0.16 -6.54 4.55
N ILE A 28 1.21 -6.23 3.81
CA ILE A 28 1.26 -6.30 2.35
C ILE A 28 1.35 -7.75 1.91
N THR A 29 0.42 -8.18 1.06
CA THR A 29 0.38 -9.52 0.47
C THR A 29 1.00 -9.56 -0.92
N SER A 30 1.03 -8.44 -1.64
CA SER A 30 1.59 -8.35 -2.98
C SER A 30 2.04 -6.93 -3.27
N GLY A 31 3.10 -6.75 -4.05
CA GLY A 31 3.46 -5.41 -4.52
C GLY A 31 4.61 -5.39 -5.52
N ALA A 32 4.53 -4.43 -6.44
CA ALA A 32 5.46 -4.24 -7.54
C ALA A 32 5.44 -2.81 -8.08
N PHE A 33 6.37 -2.50 -8.97
CA PHE A 33 6.28 -1.29 -9.77
C PHE A 33 5.30 -1.54 -10.92
N GLY A 34 4.29 -0.68 -11.08
CA GLY A 34 3.36 -0.75 -12.20
C GLY A 34 3.83 0.16 -13.34
N PRO A 35 4.36 -0.37 -14.45
CA PRO A 35 4.85 0.48 -15.55
C PRO A 35 3.76 1.37 -16.15
N THR A 36 2.53 0.87 -16.20
CA THR A 36 1.36 1.60 -16.74
C THR A 36 0.97 2.82 -15.92
N ILE A 37 1.11 2.75 -14.59
CA ILE A 37 0.78 3.85 -13.67
C ILE A 37 2.02 4.65 -13.25
N GLN A 38 3.20 4.24 -13.74
CA GLN A 38 4.53 4.80 -13.46
C GLN A 38 4.82 5.04 -11.98
N ARG A 39 4.32 4.16 -11.11
CA ARG A 39 4.50 4.24 -9.66
C ARG A 39 4.45 2.85 -9.01
N PRO A 40 5.02 2.68 -7.81
CA PRO A 40 4.80 1.46 -7.04
C PRO A 40 3.33 1.32 -6.63
N MET A 41 2.89 0.07 -6.55
CA MET A 41 1.55 -0.31 -6.09
C MET A 41 1.63 -1.62 -5.33
N SER A 42 0.81 -1.70 -4.29
CA SER A 42 0.75 -2.86 -3.41
C SER A 42 -0.69 -3.17 -3.01
N MET A 43 -0.92 -4.43 -2.68
CA MET A 43 -2.13 -4.96 -2.07
C MET A 43 -1.79 -5.56 -0.71
N GLY A 44 -2.71 -5.46 0.22
CA GLY A 44 -2.53 -5.94 1.58
C GLY A 44 -3.82 -5.84 2.37
N TYR A 45 -3.81 -6.44 3.56
CA TYR A 45 -4.88 -6.33 4.53
C TYR A 45 -4.52 -5.26 5.56
N VAL A 46 -5.52 -4.49 5.98
CA VAL A 46 -5.45 -3.50 7.05
C VAL A 46 -6.69 -3.64 7.93
N ALA A 47 -6.62 -3.18 9.17
CA ALA A 47 -7.79 -3.04 10.01
C ALA A 47 -8.87 -2.17 9.32
N THR A 48 -10.14 -2.55 9.48
CA THR A 48 -11.28 -1.97 8.75
C THR A 48 -11.38 -0.46 8.86
N GLU A 49 -11.03 0.10 10.02
CA GLU A 49 -11.03 1.54 10.29
C GLU A 49 -10.05 2.34 9.41
N PHE A 50 -9.02 1.67 8.85
CA PHE A 50 -8.04 2.27 7.94
C PHE A 50 -8.27 1.89 6.48
N ALA A 51 -9.31 1.12 6.15
CA ALA A 51 -9.55 0.61 4.80
C ALA A 51 -10.14 1.67 3.83
N LYS A 52 -10.48 2.86 4.33
CA LYS A 52 -11.08 3.94 3.51
C LYS A 52 -10.06 4.48 2.50
N THR A 53 -10.48 4.66 1.26
CA THR A 53 -9.67 5.29 0.21
C THR A 53 -9.23 6.69 0.60
N GLY A 54 -7.97 7.02 0.31
CA GLY A 54 -7.31 8.25 0.71
C GLY A 54 -6.68 8.21 2.12
N THR A 55 -6.87 7.14 2.88
CA THR A 55 -6.24 7.00 4.20
C THR A 55 -4.74 6.84 4.07
N THR A 56 -3.98 7.67 4.78
CA THR A 56 -2.53 7.53 4.93
C THR A 56 -2.20 6.43 5.92
N ILE A 57 -1.33 5.51 5.52
CA ILE A 57 -0.82 4.41 6.31
C ILE A 57 0.71 4.37 6.19
N TYR A 58 1.38 3.69 7.10
CA TYR A 58 2.83 3.57 7.09
C TYR A 58 3.23 2.12 6.93
N ALA A 59 4.20 1.83 6.08
CA ALA A 59 4.71 0.47 5.95
C ALA A 59 6.22 0.43 6.24
N GLU A 60 6.65 -0.66 6.84
CA GLU A 60 8.05 -0.83 7.23
C GLU A 60 8.88 -1.39 6.08
N LEU A 61 9.80 -0.58 5.57
CA LEU A 61 10.72 -0.97 4.52
C LEU A 61 12.15 -0.74 4.98
N ARG A 62 12.91 -1.84 5.12
CA ARG A 62 14.34 -1.81 5.52
C ARG A 62 14.57 -1.00 6.80
N GLY A 63 13.72 -1.21 7.81
CA GLY A 63 13.80 -0.54 9.12
C GLY A 63 13.32 0.92 9.13
N LYS A 64 12.73 1.41 8.03
CA LYS A 64 12.14 2.75 7.97
C LYS A 64 10.63 2.68 7.75
N ARG A 65 9.90 3.59 8.38
CA ARG A 65 8.47 3.79 8.14
C ARG A 65 8.31 4.70 6.93
N LEU A 66 7.68 4.19 5.88
CA LEU A 66 7.41 4.95 4.67
C LEU A 66 5.90 5.11 4.49
N PRO A 67 5.41 6.33 4.16
CA PRO A 67 4.00 6.56 3.95
C PRO A 67 3.53 5.89 2.65
N ALA A 68 2.27 5.46 2.68
CA ALA A 68 1.51 4.98 1.55
C ALA A 68 0.04 5.38 1.72
N THR A 69 -0.66 5.49 0.60
CA THR A 69 -2.08 5.86 0.57
C THR A 69 -2.94 4.66 0.20
N VAL A 70 -4.02 4.41 0.95
CA VAL A 70 -5.05 3.45 0.56
C VAL A 70 -5.75 3.97 -0.69
N ALA A 71 -5.86 3.15 -1.73
CA ALA A 71 -6.34 3.55 -3.03
C ALA A 71 -7.36 2.54 -3.55
N ASP A 72 -8.32 3.02 -4.34
CA ASP A 72 -9.31 2.18 -5.01
C ASP A 72 -8.64 1.20 -5.98
N MET A 73 -9.33 0.10 -6.21
CA MET A 73 -8.99 -0.88 -7.24
C MET A 73 -10.07 -0.90 -8.33
N PRO A 74 -9.71 -1.18 -9.60
CA PRO A 74 -8.36 -1.48 -10.06
C PRO A 74 -7.49 -0.22 -10.20
N PHE A 75 -6.17 -0.35 -9.99
CA PHE A 75 -5.22 0.77 -10.09
C PHE A 75 -5.14 1.39 -11.50
N ARG A 76 -5.59 0.66 -12.52
CA ARG A 76 -5.79 1.12 -13.90
C ARG A 76 -7.17 0.65 -14.35
N PRO A 77 -8.01 1.52 -14.94
CA PRO A 77 -9.35 1.15 -15.39
C PRO A 77 -9.36 -0.09 -16.29
N SER A 78 -10.32 -0.99 -16.06
CA SER A 78 -10.49 -2.18 -16.89
C SER A 78 -11.10 -1.80 -18.25
N THR A 79 -10.62 -2.44 -19.32
CA THR A 79 -11.05 -2.18 -20.70
C THR A 79 -11.58 -3.46 -21.37
N TYR A 80 -12.26 -4.30 -20.60
CA TYR A 80 -12.80 -5.57 -21.11
C TYR A 80 -13.88 -5.30 -22.17
N LYS A 81 -13.79 -6.00 -23.30
CA LYS A 81 -14.89 -6.05 -24.26
C LYS A 81 -15.99 -6.92 -23.67
N ARG A 82 -17.22 -6.41 -23.62
CA ARG A 82 -18.41 -7.16 -23.22
C ARG A 82 -19.01 -7.89 -24.41
#